data_AF-A0A5A7ND76-F1
#
_entry.id   AF-A0A5A7ND76-F1
#
_cell.length_a   1.000
_cell.length_b   1.000
_cell.length_c   1.000
_cell.angle_alpha   90.00
_cell.angle_beta   90.00
_cell.angle_gamma   90.00
#
_symmetry.space_group_name_H-M   'P 1'
#
loop_
_entity.id
_entity.type
_entity.pdbx_description
1 polymer ?
#
loop_
_entity_poly.entity_id
_entity_poly.type
_entity_poly.pdbx_seq_one_letter_code
_entity_poly.pdbx_strand_id
1 'polypeptide(L)'
;MREAGAALMARDRLGRDVFTHGAPEGLAVDYHAVYDTSLYDLLRAYADIRVRGSVTSMHIAKRPVYALDEAVRRLNDLVGGAFNWTQLRDFLPTHLDDPRMRRSALASMFVASLELARTGRADIRQMVAYGPLYVRRRDDAGYDSMESDNDER
;
A
#
# COMPACT_ATOMS: atom_id res chain seq x y z
N MET A 1 -24.63 95.61 6.37
CA MET A 1 -23.34 94.94 6.67
C MET A 1 -23.15 94.68 8.16
N ARG A 2 -23.22 95.70 9.04
CA ARG A 2 -22.89 95.54 10.47
C ARG A 2 -23.91 94.68 11.26
N GLU A 3 -25.21 94.88 11.02
CA GLU A 3 -26.28 94.08 11.66
C GLU A 3 -26.29 92.62 11.22
N ALA A 4 -26.06 92.35 9.93
CA ALA A 4 -26.00 90.98 9.42
C ALA A 4 -24.83 90.18 10.02
N GLY A 5 -23.69 90.85 10.28
CA GLY A 5 -22.56 90.24 10.97
C GLY A 5 -22.87 89.91 12.44
N ALA A 6 -23.58 90.81 13.13
CA ALA A 6 -24.03 90.57 14.51
C ALA A 6 -25.02 89.39 14.58
N ALA A 7 -25.97 89.31 13.64
CA ALA A 7 -26.95 88.23 13.58
C ALA A 7 -26.31 86.85 13.31
N LEU A 8 -25.24 86.81 12.50
CA LEU A 8 -24.52 85.56 12.21
C LEU A 8 -23.71 85.08 13.42
N MET A 9 -23.06 86.01 14.15
CA MET A 9 -22.29 85.69 15.35
C MET A 9 -23.15 85.34 16.56
N ALA A 10 -24.44 85.71 16.52
CA ALA A 10 -25.43 85.34 17.53
C ALA A 10 -26.03 83.94 17.33
N ARG A 11 -25.67 83.21 16.26
CA ARG A 11 -26.12 81.83 16.06
C ARG A 11 -25.37 80.85 16.96
N ASP A 12 -26.05 79.74 17.26
CA ASP A 12 -25.48 78.64 18.04
C ASP A 12 -24.26 78.05 17.34
N ARG A 13 -23.16 77.89 18.09
CA ARG A 13 -21.90 77.34 17.58
C ARG A 13 -21.67 75.91 18.06
N LEU A 14 -21.21 75.06 17.13
CA LEU A 14 -20.80 73.70 17.42
C LEU A 14 -19.59 73.68 18.38
N GLY A 15 -19.65 72.87 19.43
CA GLY A 15 -18.67 72.78 20.52
C GLY A 15 -18.84 73.84 21.62
N ARG A 16 -19.79 74.77 21.48
CA ARG A 16 -20.09 75.80 22.50
C ARG A 16 -21.56 75.76 22.93
N ASP A 17 -22.46 75.98 21.97
CA ASP A 17 -23.90 76.09 22.20
C ASP A 17 -24.63 74.80 21.75
N VAL A 18 -24.09 74.11 20.73
CA VAL A 18 -24.51 72.76 20.31
C VAL A 18 -23.31 71.82 20.32
N PHE A 19 -23.47 70.58 20.79
CA PHE A 19 -22.38 69.59 20.89
C PHE A 19 -22.61 68.42 19.93
N THR A 20 -21.53 67.84 19.41
CA THR A 20 -21.63 66.63 18.59
C THR A 20 -22.10 65.45 19.45
N HIS A 21 -22.93 64.58 18.88
CA HIS A 21 -23.33 63.36 19.58
C HIS A 21 -22.15 62.38 19.64
N GLY A 22 -21.75 61.98 20.85
CA GLY A 22 -20.57 61.13 21.06
C GLY A 22 -20.74 59.67 20.62
N ALA A 23 -21.98 59.23 20.38
CA ALA A 23 -22.32 57.87 19.95
C ALA A 23 -23.25 57.89 18.73
N PRO A 24 -22.76 58.32 17.55
CA PRO A 24 -23.58 58.28 16.34
C PRO A 24 -24.07 56.85 16.10
N GLU A 25 -25.38 56.68 15.89
CA GLU A 25 -25.97 55.40 15.52
C GLU A 25 -25.38 54.96 14.18
N GLY A 26 -24.61 53.86 14.20
CA GLY A 26 -24.00 53.30 13.00
C GLY A 26 -25.08 52.74 12.09
N LEU A 27 -25.01 53.08 10.80
CA LEU A 27 -25.86 52.44 9.80
C LEU A 27 -25.49 50.95 9.75
N ALA A 28 -26.38 50.06 10.22
CA ALA A 28 -26.20 48.63 10.06
C ALA A 28 -26.44 48.29 8.58
N VAL A 29 -25.38 47.95 7.85
CA VAL A 29 -25.49 47.45 6.48
C VAL A 29 -25.68 45.94 6.57
N ASP A 30 -26.92 45.49 6.42
CA ASP A 30 -27.23 44.06 6.29
C ASP A 30 -26.98 43.61 4.85
N TYR A 31 -25.96 42.76 4.68
CA TYR A 31 -25.66 42.13 3.41
C TYR A 31 -26.50 40.86 3.24
N HIS A 32 -27.52 40.93 2.39
CA HIS A 32 -28.24 39.74 1.95
C HIS A 32 -27.64 39.20 0.66
N ALA A 33 -26.94 38.07 0.75
CA ALA A 33 -26.48 37.36 -0.44
C ALA A 33 -27.67 36.69 -1.14
N VAL A 34 -27.96 37.11 -2.37
CA VAL A 34 -28.92 36.43 -3.25
C VAL A 34 -28.11 35.56 -4.20
N TYR A 35 -28.26 34.24 -4.06
CA TYR A 35 -27.60 33.28 -4.92
C TYR A 35 -28.55 32.87 -6.05
N ASP A 36 -28.20 33.22 -7.28
CA ASP A 36 -28.85 32.72 -8.48
C ASP A 36 -28.08 31.49 -8.97
N THR A 37 -28.60 30.30 -8.68
CA THR A 37 -27.97 29.03 -9.01
C THR A 37 -28.95 28.08 -9.64
N SER A 38 -28.52 27.39 -10.68
CA SER A 38 -29.32 26.33 -11.30
C SER A 38 -29.23 25.02 -10.51
N LEU A 39 -30.13 24.08 -10.79
CA LEU A 39 -30.05 22.71 -10.26
C LEU A 39 -28.71 22.05 -10.62
N TYR A 40 -28.16 22.34 -11.79
CA TYR A 40 -26.87 21.81 -12.23
C TYR A 40 -25.73 22.26 -11.31
N ASP A 41 -25.72 23.54 -10.91
CA ASP A 41 -24.68 24.10 -10.04
C ASP A 41 -24.69 23.44 -8.65
N LEU A 42 -25.89 23.17 -8.12
CA LEU A 42 -26.07 22.42 -6.87
C LEU A 42 -25.55 20.99 -6.97
N LEU A 43 -25.91 20.27 -8.04
CA LEU A 43 -25.48 18.89 -8.24
C LEU A 43 -23.96 18.79 -8.44
N ARG A 44 -23.38 19.74 -9.19
CA ARG A 44 -21.94 19.83 -9.40
C ARG A 44 -21.20 20.10 -8.10
N ALA A 45 -21.65 21.08 -7.31
CA ALA A 45 -21.06 21.38 -6.01
C ALA A 45 -21.11 20.18 -5.06
N TYR A 46 -22.24 19.46 -5.03
CA TYR A 46 -22.38 18.24 -4.25
C TYR A 46 -21.42 17.14 -4.71
N ALA A 47 -21.32 16.91 -6.02
CA ALA A 47 -20.40 15.93 -6.59
C ALA A 47 -18.94 16.26 -6.22
N ASP A 48 -18.52 17.53 -6.37
CA ASP A 48 -17.17 17.97 -6.02
C ASP A 48 -16.85 17.77 -4.53
N ILE A 49 -17.79 18.09 -3.64
CA ILE A 49 -17.66 17.84 -2.20
C ILE A 49 -17.50 16.33 -1.94
N ARG A 50 -18.33 15.51 -2.61
CA ARG A 50 -18.31 14.06 -2.42
C ARG A 50 -17.03 13.42 -2.93
N VAL A 51 -16.51 13.85 -4.08
CA VAL A 51 -15.24 13.38 -4.64
C VAL A 51 -14.05 13.75 -3.75
N ARG A 52 -14.01 14.99 -3.23
CA ARG A 52 -12.96 15.41 -2.27
C ARG A 52 -12.98 14.55 -1.00
N GLY A 53 -14.17 14.19 -0.52
CA GLY A 53 -14.36 13.33 0.64
C GLY A 53 -14.31 11.83 0.36
N SER A 54 -14.05 11.40 -0.88
CA SER A 54 -14.00 9.98 -1.27
C SER A 54 -12.58 9.50 -1.54
N VAL A 55 -11.58 10.03 -0.83
CA VAL A 55 -10.24 9.42 -0.77
C VAL A 55 -10.38 8.04 -0.11
N THR A 56 -10.74 7.06 -0.92
CA THR A 56 -10.79 5.67 -0.52
C THR A 56 -9.35 5.19 -0.53
N SER A 57 -8.72 5.17 0.63
CA SER A 57 -7.41 4.56 0.77
C SER A 57 -7.55 3.07 0.43
N MET A 58 -7.16 2.68 -0.78
CA MET A 58 -7.15 1.30 -1.22
C MET A 58 -6.06 0.55 -0.44
N HIS A 59 -6.45 -0.09 0.65
CA HIS A 59 -5.57 -0.98 1.38
C HIS A 59 -5.62 -2.36 0.72
N ILE A 60 -4.62 -2.66 -0.12
CA ILE A 60 -4.43 -4.02 -0.63
C ILE A 60 -3.86 -4.85 0.53
N ALA A 61 -4.70 -5.71 1.12
CA ALA A 61 -4.25 -6.65 2.13
C ALA A 61 -3.15 -7.54 1.54
N LYS A 62 -1.96 -7.55 2.16
CA LYS A 62 -0.87 -8.45 1.77
C LYS A 62 -1.33 -9.88 2.00
N ARG A 63 -1.39 -10.69 0.94
CA ARG A 63 -1.67 -12.12 1.05
C ARG A 63 -0.46 -12.79 1.72
N PRO A 64 -0.65 -13.71 2.69
CA PRO A 64 0.44 -14.43 3.34
C PRO A 64 0.96 -15.53 2.40
N VAL A 65 1.69 -15.10 1.36
CA VAL A 65 2.27 -15.97 0.34
C VAL A 65 3.79 -15.96 0.47
N TYR A 66 4.38 -17.14 0.48
CA TYR A 66 5.82 -17.34 0.48
C TYR A 66 6.33 -17.36 -0.97
N ALA A 67 7.27 -16.48 -1.29
CA ALA A 67 7.75 -16.32 -2.66
C ALA A 67 8.45 -17.58 -3.18
N LEU A 68 8.19 -17.94 -4.44
CA LEU A 68 8.79 -19.12 -5.06
C LEU A 68 10.32 -19.00 -5.16
N ASP A 69 10.84 -17.83 -5.56
CA ASP A 69 12.28 -17.60 -5.66
C ASP A 69 13.01 -17.72 -4.31
N GLU A 70 12.31 -17.44 -3.21
CA GLU A 70 12.84 -17.64 -1.87
C GLU A 70 12.89 -19.13 -1.50
N ALA A 71 11.89 -19.90 -1.93
CA ALA A 71 11.86 -21.35 -1.76
C ALA A 71 12.98 -22.03 -2.55
N VAL A 72 13.19 -21.63 -3.81
CA VAL A 72 14.26 -22.17 -4.67
C VAL A 72 15.64 -21.87 -4.08
N ARG A 73 15.89 -20.62 -3.65
CA ARG A 73 17.17 -20.26 -3.00
C ARG A 73 17.41 -21.09 -1.75
N ARG A 74 16.44 -21.10 -0.83
CA ARG A 74 16.54 -21.85 0.43
C ARG A 74 16.75 -23.34 0.21
N LEU A 75 16.02 -23.94 -0.72
CA LEU A 75 16.15 -25.37 -1.01
C LEU A 75 17.52 -25.67 -1.62
N ASN A 76 18.05 -24.85 -2.52
CA ASN A 76 19.40 -25.01 -3.06
C ASN A 76 20.47 -24.93 -1.95
N ASP A 77 20.37 -23.94 -1.07
CA ASP A 77 21.35 -23.73 0.02
C ASP A 77 21.38 -24.93 0.98
N LEU A 78 20.20 -25.45 1.34
CA LEU A 78 20.09 -26.54 2.31
C LEU A 78 20.34 -27.92 1.69
N VAL A 79 19.91 -28.16 0.45
CA VAL A 79 20.17 -29.41 -0.28
C VAL A 79 21.65 -29.52 -0.64
N GLY A 80 22.34 -28.39 -0.87
CA GLY A 80 23.79 -28.35 -1.09
C GLY A 80 24.60 -29.01 0.03
N GLY A 81 24.14 -28.92 1.28
CA GLY A 81 24.75 -29.57 2.45
C GLY A 81 24.14 -30.93 2.84
N ALA A 82 22.97 -31.29 2.31
CA ALA A 82 22.25 -32.50 2.68
C ALA A 82 22.53 -33.65 1.69
N PHE A 83 23.56 -34.45 1.98
CA PHE A 83 23.89 -35.68 1.24
C PHE A 83 22.88 -36.83 1.49
N ASN A 84 22.04 -36.70 2.52
CA ASN A 84 21.08 -37.73 2.92
C ASN A 84 19.64 -37.34 2.57
N TRP A 85 18.80 -38.36 2.38
CA TRP A 85 17.36 -38.20 2.22
C TRP A 85 16.76 -37.45 3.41
N THR A 86 16.21 -36.26 3.15
CA THR A 86 15.66 -35.35 4.16
C THR A 86 14.20 -35.05 3.85
N GLN A 87 13.33 -34.93 4.85
CA GLN A 87 11.93 -34.65 4.56
C GLN A 87 11.77 -33.21 4.03
N LEU A 88 10.92 -33.02 3.03
CA LEU A 88 10.69 -31.71 2.42
C LEU A 88 10.27 -30.65 3.46
N ARG A 89 9.52 -31.06 4.47
CA ARG A 89 9.04 -30.19 5.55
C ARG A 89 10.18 -29.64 6.41
N ASP A 90 11.31 -30.34 6.49
CA ASP A 90 12.44 -29.97 7.35
C ASP A 90 13.23 -28.81 6.73
N PHE A 91 13.04 -28.56 5.42
CA PHE A 91 13.60 -27.39 4.74
C PHE A 91 12.79 -26.10 4.95
N LEU A 92 11.64 -26.17 5.61
CA LEU A 92 10.83 -24.97 5.91
C LEU A 92 11.61 -23.98 6.81
N PRO A 93 11.37 -22.67 6.69
CA PRO A 93 11.90 -21.70 7.64
C PRO A 93 11.31 -21.91 9.04
N THR A 94 12.16 -21.83 10.06
CA THR A 94 11.80 -22.04 11.46
C THR A 94 10.99 -20.90 12.08
N HIS A 95 11.04 -19.71 11.48
CA HIS A 95 10.39 -18.48 11.97
C HIS A 95 8.98 -18.27 11.39
N LEU A 96 8.39 -19.27 10.73
CA LEU A 96 7.04 -19.16 10.16
C LEU A 96 5.99 -19.49 11.23
N ASP A 97 5.56 -18.49 11.98
CA ASP A 97 4.53 -18.66 13.03
C ASP A 97 3.10 -18.77 12.46
N ASP A 98 2.82 -18.10 11.33
CA ASP A 98 1.49 -18.11 10.69
C ASP A 98 1.25 -19.45 9.94
N PRO A 99 0.21 -20.24 10.31
CA PRO A 99 -0.15 -21.47 9.61
C PRO A 99 -0.49 -21.30 8.12
N ARG A 100 -0.98 -20.13 7.69
CA ARG A 100 -1.22 -19.83 6.26
C ARG A 100 0.10 -19.65 5.52
N MET A 101 1.03 -18.90 6.10
CA MET A 101 2.36 -18.70 5.54
C MET A 101 3.13 -20.02 5.47
N ARG A 102 3.04 -20.88 6.50
CA ARG A 102 3.63 -22.24 6.49
C ARG A 102 3.11 -23.10 5.35
N ARG A 103 1.79 -23.08 5.09
CA ARG A 103 1.18 -23.81 3.97
C ARG A 103 1.67 -23.28 2.62
N SER A 104 1.75 -21.96 2.47
CA SER A 104 2.29 -21.35 1.25
C SER A 104 3.77 -21.71 1.05
N ALA A 105 4.57 -21.70 2.11
CA ALA A 105 5.98 -22.08 2.05
C ALA A 105 6.13 -23.55 1.64
N LEU A 106 5.33 -24.46 2.21
CA LEU A 106 5.35 -25.88 1.82
C LEU A 106 5.04 -26.07 0.34
N ALA A 107 4.03 -25.36 -0.19
CA ALA A 107 3.68 -25.42 -1.60
C ALA A 107 4.81 -24.89 -2.50
N SER A 108 5.39 -23.74 -2.16
CA SER A 108 6.51 -23.15 -2.90
C SER A 108 7.76 -24.05 -2.85
N MET A 109 8.05 -24.68 -1.70
CA MET A 109 9.15 -25.63 -1.54
C MET A 109 8.92 -26.92 -2.35
N PHE A 110 7.68 -27.37 -2.45
CA PHE A 110 7.34 -28.53 -3.29
C PHE A 110 7.59 -28.22 -4.77
N VAL A 111 7.11 -27.07 -5.27
CA VAL A 111 7.38 -26.63 -6.64
C VAL A 111 8.89 -26.49 -6.88
N ALA A 112 9.62 -25.87 -5.94
CA ALA A 112 11.07 -25.76 -6.01
C ALA A 112 11.76 -27.13 -6.10
N SER A 113 11.29 -28.13 -5.33
CA SER A 113 11.85 -29.48 -5.38
C SER A 113 11.64 -30.14 -6.75
N LEU A 114 10.46 -29.98 -7.36
CA LEU A 114 10.17 -30.49 -8.70
C LEU A 114 11.04 -29.83 -9.77
N GLU A 115 11.30 -28.53 -9.64
CA GLU A 115 12.21 -27.80 -10.54
C GLU A 115 13.65 -28.30 -10.43
N LEU A 116 14.14 -28.57 -9.22
CA LEU A 116 15.46 -29.16 -9.02
C LEU A 116 15.55 -30.58 -9.55
N ALA A 117 14.49 -31.38 -9.41
CA ALA A 117 14.43 -32.72 -9.99
C ALA A 117 14.41 -32.67 -11.52
N ARG A 118 13.62 -31.75 -12.10
CA ARG A 118 13.54 -31.53 -13.55
C ARG A 118 14.89 -31.13 -14.15
N THR A 119 15.69 -30.36 -13.42
CA THR A 119 17.04 -29.93 -13.83
C THR A 119 18.14 -30.93 -13.44
N GLY A 120 17.78 -32.08 -12.88
CA GLY A 120 18.73 -33.13 -12.53
C GLY A 120 19.56 -32.84 -11.28
N ARG A 121 19.22 -31.83 -10.47
CA ARG A 121 20.00 -31.43 -9.30
C ARG A 121 19.55 -32.09 -8.00
N ALA A 122 18.36 -32.70 -7.99
CA ALA A 122 17.80 -33.38 -6.82
C ALA A 122 17.02 -34.64 -7.19
N ASP A 123 17.03 -35.62 -6.28
CA ASP A 123 16.13 -36.77 -6.33
C ASP A 123 14.98 -36.55 -5.34
N ILE A 124 13.78 -37.01 -5.72
CA ILE A 124 12.58 -36.97 -4.87
C ILE A 124 12.09 -38.40 -4.65
N ARG A 125 11.70 -38.71 -3.40
CA ARG A 125 11.14 -40.02 -3.05
C ARG A 125 9.87 -39.88 -2.20
N GLN A 126 8.83 -40.64 -2.54
CA GLN A 126 7.60 -40.80 -1.76
C GLN A 126 7.27 -42.29 -1.63
N MET A 127 7.11 -42.78 -0.41
CA MET A 127 6.92 -44.23 -0.15
C MET A 127 5.46 -44.64 -0.16
N VAL A 128 4.55 -43.75 0.22
CA VAL A 128 3.10 -44.00 0.29
C VAL A 128 2.35 -42.78 -0.22
N ALA A 129 1.16 -42.98 -0.82
CA ALA A 129 0.32 -41.89 -1.29
C ALA A 129 0.02 -40.88 -0.17
N TYR A 130 0.19 -39.59 -0.46
CA TYR A 130 0.07 -38.49 0.50
C TYR A 130 0.98 -38.59 1.74
N GLY A 131 1.96 -39.49 1.72
CA GLY A 131 2.98 -39.63 2.75
C GLY A 131 4.06 -38.56 2.67
N PRO A 132 5.02 -38.60 3.60
CA PRO A 132 6.18 -37.72 3.59
C PRO A 132 6.93 -37.75 2.25
N LEU A 133 7.27 -36.56 1.76
CA LEU A 133 8.16 -36.37 0.62
C LEU A 133 9.59 -36.21 1.13
N TYR A 134 10.51 -36.94 0.53
CA TYR A 134 11.93 -36.85 0.81
C TYR A 134 12.66 -36.27 -0.39
N VAL A 135 13.64 -35.41 -0.12
CA VAL A 135 14.50 -34.77 -1.12
C VAL A 135 15.95 -35.04 -0.73
N ARG A 136 16.78 -35.30 -1.73
CA ARG A 136 18.23 -35.43 -1.60
C ARG A 136 18.87 -34.74 -2.80
N ARG A 137 20.09 -34.22 -2.62
CA ARG A 137 20.90 -33.80 -3.77
C ARG A 137 21.17 -35.00 -4.68
N ARG A 138 21.15 -34.78 -5.98
CA ARG A 138 21.66 -35.76 -6.94
C ARG A 138 23.17 -35.57 -7.03
N ASP A 139 23.94 -36.64 -6.86
CA ASP A 139 25.37 -36.57 -7.08
C ASP A 139 25.63 -36.67 -8.59
N ASP A 140 26.37 -35.72 -9.15
CA ASP A 140 26.74 -35.68 -10.58
C ASP A 140 27.70 -36.81 -11.00
N ALA A 141 27.94 -37.80 -10.13
CA ALA A 141 28.78 -38.96 -10.39
C ALA A 141 28.00 -40.05 -11.15
N GLY A 142 27.77 -39.86 -12.44
CA GLY A 142 27.18 -40.93 -13.26
C GLY A 142 26.96 -40.69 -14.74
N TYR A 143 27.29 -39.52 -15.30
CA TYR A 143 27.09 -39.25 -16.74
C TYR A 143 28.36 -38.94 -17.54
N ASP A 144 29.55 -38.87 -16.92
CA ASP A 144 30.82 -38.54 -17.61
C ASP A 144 31.58 -39.77 -18.15
N SER A 145 31.06 -40.99 -17.98
CA SER A 145 31.73 -42.23 -18.43
C SER A 145 31.12 -42.87 -19.69
N MET A 146 30.20 -42.20 -20.38
CA MET A 146 29.58 -42.71 -21.61
C MET A 146 29.95 -41.93 -22.88
N GLU A 147 30.72 -40.84 -22.78
CA GLU A 147 31.09 -40.02 -23.94
C GLU A 147 32.54 -40.24 -24.42
N SER A 148 33.32 -41.09 -23.73
CA SER A 148 34.71 -41.43 -24.13
C SER A 148 34.86 -42.70 -24.96
N ASP A 149 33.79 -43.50 -25.13
CA ASP A 149 33.89 -44.85 -25.75
C ASP A 149 33.35 -44.91 -27.20
N ASN A 150 33.01 -43.76 -27.80
CA ASN A 150 32.43 -43.69 -29.14
C ASN A 150 33.31 -42.98 -30.19
N ASP A 151 34.61 -42.81 -29.92
CA ASP A 151 35.56 -42.17 -30.85
C ASP A 151 36.72 -43.09 -31.32
N GLU A 152 36.61 -44.41 -31.11
CA GLU A 152 37.64 -45.40 -31.55
C GLU A 152 37.10 -46.59 -32.36
N ARG A 153 36.16 -46.39 -33.29
CA ARG A 153 35.90 -47.37 -34.36
C ARG A 153 35.66 -46.77 -35.73
#